data_AF-A0A4R8C384-F1
#
_entry.id   AF-A0A4R8C384-F1
#
_cell.length_a   1.000
_cell.length_b   1.000
_cell.length_c   1.000
_cell.angle_alpha   90.00
_cell.angle_beta   90.00
_cell.angle_gamma   90.00
#
_symmetry.space_group_name_H-M   'P 1'
#
loop_
_entity.id
_entity.type
_entity.pdbx_description
1 polymer ?
#
loop_
_entity_poly.entity_id
_entity_poly.type
_entity_poly.pdbx_seq_one_letter_code
_entity_poly.pdbx_strand_id
1 'polypeptide(L)'
;MLVELVAFVVSREHAFEGRPQDGPRPDPEPVARTEIEIRAELGIVGDRYYGQKIHKNAAVTLIDAASLDEVVRTLGLPEPLDPHLSRRNITLRGYPIDELAAHRAADGSRVPGRRFTLDSGSGPITFQANRPANPCAWMDEVLAPGAMKALRGHGGIRTTPLTSGTLHLGPADLTLLD
;
A
#
# COMPACT_ATOMS: atom_id res chain seq x y z
N MET A 1 -3.27 -8.83 -16.13
CA MET A 1 -2.91 -7.45 -16.51
C MET A 1 -1.48 -7.24 -16.07
N LEU A 2 -0.62 -6.69 -16.92
CA LEU A 2 0.78 -6.49 -16.57
C LEU A 2 0.91 -5.25 -15.66
N VAL A 3 1.57 -5.42 -14.52
CA VAL A 3 1.94 -4.35 -13.60
C VAL A 3 3.42 -4.46 -13.25
N GLU A 4 3.96 -3.44 -12.60
CA GLU A 4 5.33 -3.45 -12.06
C GLU A 4 5.27 -3.21 -10.56
N LEU A 5 5.90 -4.08 -9.76
CA LEU A 5 6.11 -3.89 -8.33
C LEU A 5 7.36 -3.03 -8.13
N VAL A 6 7.16 -1.75 -7.83
CA VAL A 6 8.23 -0.74 -7.87
C VAL A 6 8.92 -0.51 -6.54
N ALA A 7 8.25 -0.78 -5.41
CA ALA A 7 8.85 -0.66 -4.09
C ALA A 7 8.15 -1.54 -3.06
N PHE A 8 8.94 -2.08 -2.13
CA PHE A 8 8.45 -2.77 -0.96
C PHE A 8 8.91 -2.11 0.34
N VAL A 9 7.99 -1.99 1.29
CA VAL A 9 8.26 -1.50 2.64
C VAL A 9 7.92 -2.60 3.64
N VAL A 10 8.94 -3.04 4.38
CA VAL A 10 8.79 -3.90 5.56
C VAL A 10 9.41 -3.19 6.74
N SER A 11 8.59 -2.89 7.75
CA SER A 11 9.03 -2.14 8.90
C SER A 11 8.51 -2.76 10.18
N ARG A 12 9.44 -3.11 11.07
CA ARG A 12 9.12 -3.70 12.38
C ARG A 12 8.38 -2.74 13.29
N GLU A 13 8.65 -1.44 13.16
CA GLU A 13 8.12 -0.41 14.04
C GLU A 13 6.98 0.40 13.42
N HIS A 14 6.15 0.98 14.29
CA HIS A 14 5.14 1.96 13.93
C HIS A 14 5.74 3.37 13.96
N ALA A 15 6.48 3.75 12.91
CA ALA A 15 7.16 5.06 12.88
C ALA A 15 6.22 6.27 12.90
N PHE A 16 5.00 6.12 12.39
CA PHE A 16 3.98 7.18 12.33
C PHE A 16 3.14 7.23 13.61
N GLU A 17 3.83 7.40 14.73
CA GLU A 17 3.26 7.45 16.07
C GLU A 17 3.34 8.87 16.64
N GLY A 18 2.32 9.28 17.40
CA GLY A 18 2.31 10.60 18.04
C GLY A 18 1.88 11.70 17.08
N ARG A 19 2.53 12.87 17.17
CA ARG A 19 2.14 14.06 16.41
C ARG A 19 3.01 14.19 15.15
N PRO A 20 2.42 14.41 13.96
CA PRO A 20 3.17 14.50 12.71
C PRO A 20 4.33 15.50 12.75
N GLN A 21 4.13 16.68 13.35
CA GLN A 21 5.15 17.73 13.42
C GLN A 21 6.40 17.35 14.25
N ASP A 22 6.31 16.28 15.05
CA ASP A 22 7.45 15.78 15.82
C ASP A 22 8.35 14.87 14.95
N GLY A 23 7.93 14.60 13.71
CA GLY A 23 8.62 13.72 12.76
C GLY A 23 8.41 12.23 13.05
N PRO A 24 8.61 11.36 12.05
CA PRO A 24 8.47 9.93 12.24
C PRO A 24 9.58 9.40 13.16
N ARG A 25 9.25 8.41 13.99
CA ARG A 25 10.29 7.70 14.75
C ARG A 25 11.24 7.02 13.77
N PRO A 26 12.57 7.02 14.03
CA PRO A 26 13.52 6.38 13.14
C PRO A 26 13.27 4.87 13.10
N ASP A 27 13.34 4.28 11.91
CA ASP A 27 13.33 2.83 11.79
C ASP A 27 14.67 2.26 12.26
N PRO A 28 14.67 1.12 12.96
CA PRO A 28 15.90 0.49 13.46
C PRO A 28 16.79 -0.05 12.34
N GLU A 29 16.22 -0.29 11.16
CA GLU A 29 16.87 -0.83 9.97
C GLU A 29 16.24 -0.17 8.73
N PRO A 30 16.93 -0.14 7.57
CA PRO A 30 16.32 0.28 6.32
C PRO A 30 15.02 -0.51 6.07
N VAL A 31 13.98 0.16 5.58
CA VAL A 31 12.66 -0.47 5.35
C VAL A 31 12.47 -1.03 3.93
N ALA A 32 13.32 -0.60 2.99
CA ALA A 32 13.27 -1.02 1.59
C ALA A 32 13.66 -2.50 1.44
N ARG A 33 12.91 -3.26 0.63
CA ARG A 33 13.19 -4.66 0.33
C ARG A 33 13.11 -4.92 -1.18
N THR A 34 13.90 -5.88 -1.66
CA THR A 34 13.81 -6.38 -3.04
C THR A 34 12.83 -7.54 -3.19
N GLU A 35 12.48 -8.19 -2.07
CA GLU A 35 11.49 -9.25 -1.99
C GLU A 35 10.78 -9.22 -0.63
N ILE A 36 9.56 -9.76 -0.57
CA ILE A 36 8.77 -9.85 0.66
C ILE A 36 8.09 -11.22 0.77
N GLU A 37 8.16 -11.82 1.96
CA GLU A 37 7.44 -13.05 2.29
C GLU A 37 6.07 -12.70 2.90
N ILE A 38 5.01 -13.26 2.35
CA ILE A 38 3.63 -13.04 2.76
C ILE A 38 3.04 -14.34 3.29
N ARG A 39 2.40 -14.27 4.46
CA ARG A 39 1.67 -15.39 5.07
C ARG A 39 0.19 -15.10 5.09
N ALA A 40 -0.59 -16.08 4.63
CA ALA A 40 -2.04 -16.03 4.60
C ALA A 40 -2.59 -15.60 5.96
N GLU A 41 -3.51 -14.64 5.96
CA GLU A 41 -4.16 -14.03 7.12
C GLU A 41 -3.24 -13.30 8.12
N LEU A 42 -1.92 -13.42 7.99
CA LEU A 42 -0.95 -12.84 8.92
C LEU A 42 -0.30 -11.55 8.39
N GLY A 43 -0.15 -11.40 7.07
CA GLY A 43 0.53 -10.24 6.47
C GLY A 43 1.96 -10.54 6.03
N ILE A 44 2.81 -9.51 5.97
CA ILE A 44 4.21 -9.62 5.55
C ILE A 44 5.11 -9.96 6.74
N VAL A 45 5.94 -10.99 6.60
CA VAL A 45 6.89 -11.41 7.64
C VAL A 45 7.83 -10.25 7.99
N GLY A 46 7.92 -9.91 9.28
CA GLY A 46 8.77 -8.83 9.79
C GLY A 46 8.14 -7.43 9.74
N ASP A 47 6.92 -7.27 9.19
CA ASP A 47 6.21 -6.00 9.26
C ASP A 47 5.50 -5.81 10.62
N ARG A 48 5.35 -4.57 11.06
CA ARG A 48 4.71 -4.13 12.31
C ARG A 48 3.31 -4.72 12.53
N TYR A 49 2.60 -5.07 11.46
CA TYR A 49 1.25 -5.63 11.54
C TYR A 49 1.19 -7.14 11.34
N TYR A 50 2.34 -7.80 11.17
CA TYR A 50 2.41 -9.25 11.04
C TYR A 50 1.76 -9.97 12.23
N GLY A 51 0.77 -10.82 11.94
CA GLY A 51 0.06 -11.63 12.94
C GLY A 51 -0.81 -10.83 13.92
N GLN A 52 -0.99 -9.52 13.70
CA GLN A 52 -1.76 -8.66 14.60
C GLN A 52 -3.26 -8.78 14.30
N LYS A 53 -4.01 -9.40 15.22
CA LYS A 53 -5.46 -9.66 15.07
C LYS A 53 -6.28 -8.41 14.72
N ILE A 54 -5.96 -7.26 15.32
CA ILE A 54 -6.65 -5.99 15.06
C ILE A 54 -6.39 -5.45 13.63
N HIS A 55 -5.29 -5.86 13.01
CA HIS A 55 -4.89 -5.46 11.67
C HIS A 55 -5.21 -6.50 10.59
N LYS A 56 -5.93 -7.58 10.90
CA LYS A 56 -6.21 -8.66 9.92
C LYS A 56 -6.81 -8.19 8.59
N ASN A 57 -7.64 -7.14 8.62
CA ASN A 57 -8.28 -6.54 7.43
C ASN A 57 -7.43 -5.44 6.77
N ALA A 58 -6.20 -5.26 7.22
CA ALA A 58 -5.23 -4.26 6.77
C ALA A 58 -3.79 -4.76 6.91
N ALA A 59 -3.60 -6.08 6.81
CA ALA A 59 -2.33 -6.74 7.07
C ALA A 59 -1.28 -6.44 5.98
N VAL A 60 -1.74 -6.12 4.77
CA VAL A 60 -0.90 -5.63 3.67
C VAL A 60 -1.55 -4.42 3.04
N THR A 61 -0.76 -3.37 2.82
CA THR A 61 -1.20 -2.15 2.14
C THR A 61 -0.56 -2.01 0.76
N LEU A 62 -1.35 -1.56 -0.22
CA LEU A 62 -0.89 -1.30 -1.58
C LEU A 62 -1.18 0.15 -1.97
N ILE A 63 -0.36 0.75 -2.82
CA ILE A 63 -0.60 2.06 -3.43
C ILE A 63 -0.17 2.05 -4.90
N ASP A 64 -0.88 2.81 -5.73
CA ASP A 64 -0.52 3.05 -7.12
C ASP A 64 0.55 4.16 -7.20
N ALA A 65 1.67 3.87 -7.84
CA ALA A 65 2.75 4.82 -8.09
C ALA A 65 2.26 6.06 -8.86
N ALA A 66 1.25 5.92 -9.74
CA ALA A 66 0.68 7.06 -10.45
C ALA A 66 -0.02 8.07 -9.50
N SER A 67 -0.44 7.61 -8.31
CA SER A 67 -0.98 8.50 -7.28
C SER A 67 0.12 9.38 -6.67
N LEU A 68 1.34 8.85 -6.51
CA LEU A 68 2.49 9.64 -6.05
C LEU A 68 2.95 10.63 -7.14
N ASP A 69 2.93 10.20 -8.41
CA ASP A 69 3.22 11.08 -9.55
C ASP A 69 2.23 12.26 -9.61
N GLU A 70 0.94 12.01 -9.32
CA GLU A 70 -0.07 13.07 -9.26
C GLU A 70 0.18 14.05 -8.10
N VAL A 71 0.68 13.58 -6.95
CA VAL A 71 1.09 14.49 -5.85
C VAL A 71 2.22 15.41 -6.31
N VAL A 72 3.24 14.87 -6.98
CA VAL A 72 4.35 15.66 -7.55
C VAL A 72 3.81 16.73 -8.51
N ARG A 73 2.91 16.35 -9.42
CA ARG A 73 2.28 17.29 -10.38
C ARG A 73 1.44 18.36 -9.68
N THR A 74 0.52 17.95 -8.81
CA THR A 74 -0.44 18.83 -8.14
C THR A 74 0.27 19.86 -7.24
N LEU A 75 1.36 19.46 -6.59
CA LEU A 75 2.12 20.34 -5.68
C LEU A 75 3.29 21.06 -6.35
N GLY A 76 3.59 20.76 -7.62
CA GLY A 76 4.72 21.35 -8.35
C GLY A 76 6.08 21.00 -7.74
N LEU A 77 6.25 19.76 -7.26
CA LEU A 77 7.51 19.32 -6.66
C LEU A 77 8.59 19.16 -7.73
N PRO A 78 9.85 19.52 -7.43
CA PRO A 78 10.93 19.49 -8.41
C PRO A 78 11.41 18.07 -8.72
N GLU A 79 11.20 17.12 -7.81
CA GLU A 79 11.70 15.75 -7.89
C GLU A 79 10.59 14.73 -7.64
N PRO A 80 10.71 13.50 -8.16
CA PRO A 80 9.80 12.40 -7.81
C PRO A 80 9.80 12.11 -6.31
N LEU A 81 8.65 11.70 -5.78
CA LEU A 81 8.54 11.22 -4.40
C LEU A 81 9.14 9.81 -4.26
N ASP A 82 9.89 9.58 -3.18
CA ASP A 82 10.30 8.23 -2.80
C ASP A 82 9.08 7.42 -2.33
N PRO A 83 8.71 6.32 -3.00
CA PRO A 83 7.54 5.52 -2.66
C PRO A 83 7.59 4.91 -1.25
N HIS A 84 8.79 4.72 -0.68
CA HIS A 84 8.95 4.15 0.67
C HIS A 84 8.42 5.09 1.77
N LEU A 85 8.39 6.40 1.52
CA LEU A 85 7.97 7.41 2.50
C LEU A 85 6.48 7.32 2.83
N SER A 86 5.64 6.82 1.91
CA SER A 86 4.21 6.57 2.17
C SER A 86 3.97 5.45 3.20
N ARG A 87 5.00 4.62 3.44
CA ARG A 87 5.00 3.40 4.26
C ARG A 87 3.90 2.40 3.90
N ARG A 88 3.41 2.46 2.66
CA ARG A 88 2.57 1.42 2.06
C ARG A 88 3.47 0.24 1.74
N ASN A 89 3.02 -0.98 2.03
CA ASN A 89 3.88 -2.15 1.94
C ASN A 89 4.29 -2.47 0.51
N ILE A 90 3.38 -2.28 -0.44
CA ILE A 90 3.62 -2.54 -1.87
C ILE A 90 3.25 -1.28 -2.64
N THR A 91 4.20 -0.74 -3.39
CA THR A 91 3.89 0.23 -4.43
C THR A 91 3.93 -0.49 -5.77
N LEU A 92 2.89 -0.33 -6.57
CA LEU A 92 2.82 -0.89 -7.91
C LEU A 92 2.52 0.19 -8.94
N ARG A 93 2.88 -0.07 -10.20
CA ARG A 93 2.58 0.79 -11.35
C ARG A 93 1.80 0.00 -12.40
N GLY A 94 0.88 0.67 -13.08
CA GLY A 94 0.12 0.08 -14.20
C GLY A 94 -1.30 -0.36 -13.84
N TYR A 95 -1.75 -0.12 -12.60
CA TYR A 95 -3.14 -0.39 -12.22
C TYR A 95 -3.64 0.56 -11.11
N PRO A 96 -4.83 1.17 -11.26
CA PRO A 96 -5.41 2.09 -10.26
C PRO A 96 -5.94 1.30 -9.06
N ILE A 97 -5.06 0.99 -8.11
CA ILE A 97 -5.34 0.01 -7.05
C ILE A 97 -6.50 0.42 -6.12
N ASP A 98 -6.75 1.72 -5.97
CA ASP A 98 -7.85 2.28 -5.17
C ASP A 98 -9.24 1.81 -5.63
N GLU A 99 -9.43 1.47 -6.92
CA GLU A 99 -10.69 0.96 -7.47
C GLU A 99 -11.11 -0.39 -6.88
N LEU A 100 -10.17 -1.16 -6.31
CA LEU A 100 -10.47 -2.45 -5.70
C LEU A 100 -11.06 -2.33 -4.29
N ALA A 101 -10.99 -1.16 -3.66
CA ALA A 101 -11.47 -0.99 -2.30
C ALA A 101 -13.00 -1.10 -2.19
N ALA A 102 -13.47 -1.62 -1.06
CA ALA A 102 -14.89 -1.53 -0.74
C ALA A 102 -15.30 -0.07 -0.61
N HIS A 103 -16.46 0.27 -1.16
CA HIS A 103 -16.99 1.62 -1.16
C HIS A 103 -18.53 1.59 -1.08
N ARG A 104 -19.12 2.79 -1.05
CA ARG A 104 -20.57 2.96 -1.15
C ARG A 104 -20.91 3.43 -2.55
N ALA A 105 -21.86 2.75 -3.19
CA ALA A 105 -22.41 3.21 -4.45
C ALA A 105 -23.28 4.46 -4.23
N ALA A 106 -23.67 5.12 -5.31
CA ALA A 106 -24.46 6.36 -5.27
C ALA A 106 -25.82 6.18 -4.57
N ASP A 107 -26.39 4.97 -4.60
CA ASP A 107 -27.64 4.60 -3.92
C ASP A 107 -27.45 4.25 -2.43
N GLY A 108 -26.23 4.37 -1.90
CA GLY A 108 -25.88 4.03 -0.52
C GLY A 108 -25.63 2.54 -0.27
N SER A 109 -25.82 1.68 -1.26
CA SER A 109 -25.51 0.26 -1.15
C SER A 109 -24.01 0.03 -0.96
N ARG A 110 -23.65 -1.08 -0.31
CA ARG A 110 -22.25 -1.43 -0.05
C ARG A 110 -21.72 -2.24 -1.22
N VAL A 111 -20.67 -1.74 -1.85
CA VAL A 111 -19.87 -2.50 -2.82
C VAL A 111 -18.73 -3.16 -2.04
N PRO A 112 -18.62 -4.50 -2.02
CA PRO A 112 -17.49 -5.18 -1.40
C PRO A 112 -16.20 -4.89 -2.17
N GLY A 113 -15.07 -4.98 -1.48
CA GLY A 113 -13.78 -4.89 -2.16
C GLY A 113 -13.52 -6.15 -2.98
N ARG A 114 -12.71 -6.01 -4.02
CA ARG A 114 -12.45 -7.06 -5.00
C ARG A 114 -11.38 -8.02 -4.51
N ARG A 115 -11.41 -9.26 -5.00
CA ARG A 115 -10.30 -10.20 -4.87
C ARG A 115 -9.42 -10.12 -6.11
N PHE A 116 -8.12 -10.16 -5.88
CA PHE A 116 -7.14 -10.12 -6.95
C PHE A 116 -5.91 -10.93 -6.58
N THR A 117 -5.11 -11.28 -7.58
CA THR A 117 -3.80 -11.90 -7.38
C THR A 117 -2.69 -10.96 -7.83
N LEU A 118 -1.51 -11.13 -7.22
CA LEU A 118 -0.23 -10.67 -7.77
C LEU A 118 0.68 -11.88 -7.93
N ASP A 119 1.30 -12.01 -9.09
CA ASP A 119 2.31 -13.04 -9.39
C ASP A 119 3.55 -12.39 -10.00
N SER A 120 4.67 -12.40 -9.26
CA SER A 120 5.97 -11.89 -9.74
C SER A 120 6.89 -13.00 -10.26
N GLY A 121 6.33 -14.14 -10.70
CA GLY A 121 7.07 -15.30 -11.19
C GLY A 121 7.29 -16.43 -10.16
N SER A 122 6.88 -16.23 -8.91
CA SER A 122 6.97 -17.22 -7.81
C SER A 122 5.61 -17.85 -7.46
N GLY A 123 4.59 -17.61 -8.29
CA GLY A 123 3.22 -18.08 -8.12
C GLY A 123 2.30 -17.00 -7.54
N PRO A 124 0.98 -17.10 -7.79
CA PRO A 124 0.04 -16.05 -7.45
C PRO A 124 -0.25 -16.01 -5.94
N ILE A 125 -0.21 -14.81 -5.38
CA ILE A 125 -0.70 -14.52 -4.03
C ILE A 125 -2.05 -13.82 -4.16
N THR A 126 -3.08 -14.40 -3.55
CA THR A 126 -4.44 -13.86 -3.55
C THR A 126 -4.61 -12.86 -2.40
N PHE A 127 -5.24 -11.73 -2.69
CA PHE A 127 -5.59 -10.70 -1.74
C PHE A 127 -7.09 -10.42 -1.76
N GLN A 128 -7.66 -10.17 -0.58
CA GLN A 128 -8.95 -9.51 -0.42
C GLN A 128 -8.71 -8.02 -0.20
N ALA A 129 -9.17 -7.16 -1.11
CA ALA A 129 -9.23 -5.73 -0.88
C ALA A 129 -10.34 -5.40 0.14
N ASN A 130 -10.04 -4.59 1.15
CA ASN A 130 -10.99 -4.32 2.23
C ASN A 130 -11.51 -2.89 2.20
N ARG A 131 -10.63 -1.90 2.32
CA ARG A 131 -11.02 -0.49 2.45
C ARG A 131 -9.92 0.44 1.95
N PRO A 132 -10.24 1.70 1.63
CA PRO A 132 -9.24 2.69 1.28
C PRO A 132 -8.20 2.86 2.39
N ALA A 133 -6.96 3.11 2.01
CA ALA A 133 -5.86 3.49 2.89
C ALA A 133 -5.78 5.01 2.97
N ASN A 134 -6.85 5.64 3.48
CA ASN A 134 -6.99 7.10 3.56
C ASN A 134 -5.71 7.78 4.09
N PRO A 135 -5.22 8.83 3.43
CA PRO A 135 -4.06 9.60 3.90
C PRO A 135 -4.39 10.33 5.19
N CYS A 136 -3.37 10.57 6.00
CA CYS A 136 -3.44 11.38 7.21
C CYS A 136 -2.37 12.47 7.19
N ALA A 137 -2.33 13.32 8.21
CA ALA A 137 -1.42 14.45 8.30
C ALA A 137 0.07 14.07 8.19
N TRP A 138 0.44 12.82 8.49
CA TRP A 138 1.79 12.31 8.23
C TRP A 138 2.23 12.46 6.77
N MET A 139 1.32 12.42 5.81
CA MET A 139 1.67 12.60 4.40
C MET A 139 2.22 14.00 4.11
N ASP A 140 1.70 15.02 4.79
CA ASP A 140 2.21 16.38 4.63
C ASP A 140 3.65 16.51 5.14
N GLU A 141 3.98 15.77 6.21
CA GLU A 141 5.31 15.80 6.82
C GLU A 141 6.34 14.96 6.07
N VAL A 142 5.95 13.78 5.57
CA VAL A 142 6.89 12.81 5.00
C VAL A 142 6.99 12.87 3.48
N LEU A 143 5.99 13.42 2.78
CA LEU A 143 6.02 13.57 1.33
C LEU A 143 6.25 15.02 0.94
N ALA A 144 5.29 15.89 1.27
CA ALA A 144 5.36 17.34 1.05
C ALA A 144 4.11 18.02 1.63
N PRO A 145 4.17 19.29 2.07
CA PRO A 145 3.00 20.04 2.48
C PRO A 145 1.88 20.02 1.43
N GLY A 146 0.68 19.55 1.83
CA GLY A 146 -0.48 19.40 0.95
C GLY A 146 -0.66 18.00 0.36
N ALA A 147 0.29 17.09 0.54
CA ALA A 147 0.22 15.71 0.04
C ALA A 147 -0.97 14.93 0.63
N MET A 148 -1.37 15.16 1.88
CA MET A 148 -2.57 14.55 2.47
C MET A 148 -3.81 14.88 1.63
N LYS A 149 -3.94 16.14 1.18
CA LYS A 149 -5.08 16.58 0.37
C LYS A 149 -4.98 15.99 -1.04
N ALA A 150 -3.80 16.01 -1.64
CA ALA A 150 -3.56 15.48 -2.98
C ALA A 150 -3.83 13.97 -3.07
N LEU A 151 -3.52 13.20 -2.02
CA LEU A 151 -3.78 11.75 -1.94
C LEU A 151 -5.23 11.38 -1.56
N ARG A 152 -6.14 12.34 -1.41
CA ARG A 152 -7.51 12.03 -0.98
C ARG A 152 -8.23 11.21 -2.07
N GLY A 153 -8.58 9.97 -1.73
CA GLY A 153 -9.17 9.01 -2.68
C GLY A 153 -8.14 8.18 -3.46
N HIS A 154 -6.84 8.46 -3.26
CA HIS A 154 -5.70 7.87 -3.98
C HIS A 154 -4.59 7.43 -3.00
N GLY A 155 -4.98 7.12 -1.76
CA GLY A 155 -4.05 6.74 -0.69
C GLY A 155 -3.66 5.26 -0.74
N GLY A 156 -4.19 4.52 -1.71
CA GLY A 156 -4.06 3.08 -1.84
C GLY A 156 -5.13 2.30 -1.08
N ILE A 157 -4.90 1.00 -0.91
CA ILE A 157 -5.85 0.06 -0.30
C ILE A 157 -5.24 -0.72 0.86
N ARG A 158 -6.12 -1.15 1.77
CA ARG A 158 -5.82 -2.10 2.85
C ARG A 158 -6.37 -3.46 2.47
N THR A 159 -5.56 -4.50 2.61
CA THR A 159 -5.89 -5.86 2.15
C THR A 159 -5.59 -6.93 3.19
N THR A 160 -6.16 -8.11 2.97
CA THR A 160 -5.83 -9.34 3.66
C THR A 160 -5.24 -10.33 2.65
N PRO A 161 -4.03 -10.86 2.85
CA PRO A 161 -3.52 -11.95 2.02
C PRO A 161 -4.30 -13.24 2.34
N LEU A 162 -4.84 -13.90 1.33
CA LEU A 162 -5.60 -15.15 1.47
C LEU A 162 -4.75 -16.39 1.20
N THR A 163 -3.63 -16.22 0.50
CA THR A 163 -2.62 -17.27 0.29
C THR A 163 -1.24 -16.77 0.72
N SER A 164 -0.29 -17.70 0.86
CA SER A 164 1.10 -17.40 1.21
C SER A 164 1.98 -17.46 -0.03
N GLY A 165 3.09 -16.74 -0.02
CA GLY A 165 4.08 -16.75 -1.11
C GLY A 165 5.12 -15.66 -0.94
N THR A 166 5.93 -15.46 -1.98
CA THR A 166 6.95 -14.41 -2.04
C THR A 166 6.71 -13.54 -3.27
N LEU A 167 6.82 -12.23 -3.11
CA LEU A 167 6.85 -11.28 -4.22
C LEU A 167 8.25 -10.69 -4.37
N HIS A 168 8.68 -10.48 -5.62
CA HIS A 168 9.91 -9.81 -5.99
C HIS A 168 9.61 -8.51 -6.72
N LEU A 169 10.49 -7.51 -6.60
CA LEU A 169 10.36 -6.27 -7.38
C LEU A 169 10.45 -6.55 -8.89
N GLY A 170 9.84 -5.67 -9.67
CA GLY A 170 9.82 -5.76 -11.13
C GLY A 170 8.48 -6.24 -11.70
N PRO A 171 8.47 -6.81 -12.92
CA PRO A 171 7.24 -7.20 -13.60
C PRO A 171 6.41 -8.22 -12.81
N ALA A 172 5.09 -8.03 -12.81
CA ALA A 172 4.14 -8.96 -12.20
C ALA A 172 2.81 -8.99 -12.95
N ASP A 173 2.07 -10.09 -12.81
CA ASP A 173 0.71 -10.22 -13.29
C ASP A 173 -0.31 -9.91 -12.19
N LEU A 174 -1.19 -8.96 -12.46
CA LEU A 174 -2.39 -8.67 -11.67
C LEU A 174 -3.61 -9.31 -12.34
N THR A 175 -4.32 -10.17 -11.62
CA THR A 175 -5.57 -10.80 -12.10
C THR A 175 -6.71 -10.54 -11.14
N LEU A 176 -7.84 -10.05 -11.63
CA LEU A 176 -9.08 -9.92 -10.84
C LEU A 176 -9.80 -11.27 -10.80
N LEU A 177 -10.31 -11.66 -9.63
CA LEU A 177 -10.94 -12.98 -9.41
C LEU A 177 -12.48 -12.92 -9.34
N ASP A 178 -13.01 -11.72 -9.15
CA ASP A 178 -14.41 -11.31 -9.23
C ASP A 178 -14.44 -9.94 -9.89
#